data_AF-A0A699Q0I4-F1
#
_entry.id   AF-A0A699Q0I4-F1
#
_cell.length_a   1.000
_cell.length_b   1.000
_cell.length_c   1.000
_cell.angle_alpha   90.00
_cell.angle_beta   90.00
_cell.angle_gamma   90.00
#
_symmetry.space_group_name_H-M   'P 1'
#
loop_
_entity.id
_entity.type
_entity.pdbx_description
1 polymer ?
#
loop_
_entity_poly.entity_id
_entity_poly.type
_entity_poly.pdbx_seq_one_letter_code
_entity_poly.pdbx_strand_id
1 'polypeptide(L)'
;WIYKVKLDEYDDVLKSKARLVAKGYRQEEGINFEESFAPVARIDAIRIFIASAASKNITIYQMDVKTTFLNGELKEEVYVSQPEGFVDPNHPTHVYRLKKALYGLKQAPRAWNDTLS
;
A
#
# COMPACT_ATOMS: atom_id res chain seq x y z
N TRP A 1 -7.90 -5.03 -10.88
CA TRP A 1 -7.75 -3.58 -10.65
C TRP A 1 -9.08 -3.05 -10.17
N ILE A 2 -9.11 -1.86 -9.56
CA ILE A 2 -10.34 -1.18 -9.14
C ILE A 2 -10.41 0.12 -9.93
N TYR A 3 -11.52 0.33 -10.63
CA TYR A 3 -11.87 1.59 -11.26
C TYR A 3 -12.79 2.39 -10.35
N LYS A 4 -12.54 3.69 -10.23
CA LYS A 4 -13.46 4.62 -9.60
C LYS A 4 -13.42 5.95 -10.31
N VAL A 5 -14.57 6.41 -10.79
CA VAL A 5 -14.76 7.78 -11.27
C VAL A 5 -15.10 8.66 -10.06
N LYS A 6 -14.43 9.80 -9.96
CA LYS A 6 -14.83 10.88 -9.05
C LYS A 6 -15.64 11.88 -9.85
N LEU A 7 -16.86 12.13 -9.39
CA LEU A 7 -17.71 13.18 -9.90
C LEU A 7 -17.55 14.44 -9.03
N ASP A 8 -17.90 15.59 -9.58
CA ASP A 8 -18.05 16.83 -8.82
C ASP A 8 -19.47 16.98 -8.25
N GLU A 9 -19.81 18.17 -7.78
CA GLU A 9 -21.14 18.48 -7.21
C GLU A 9 -22.27 18.56 -8.25
N TYR A 10 -21.94 18.59 -9.55
CA TYR A 10 -22.88 18.64 -10.67
C TYR A 10 -22.96 17.30 -11.42
N ASP A 11 -22.43 16.22 -10.82
CA ASP A 11 -22.30 14.89 -11.42
C ASP A 11 -21.37 14.82 -12.66
N ASP A 12 -20.54 15.85 -12.89
CA ASP A 12 -19.57 15.87 -13.98
C ASP A 12 -18.28 15.11 -13.61
N VAL A 13 -17.66 14.49 -14.62
CA VAL A 13 -16.45 13.66 -14.41
C VAL A 13 -15.24 14.53 -14.06
N LEU A 14 -14.93 14.59 -12.77
CA LEU A 14 -13.75 15.31 -12.26
C LEU A 14 -12.46 14.50 -12.41
N LYS A 15 -12.49 13.19 -12.14
CA LYS A 15 -11.30 12.33 -12.25
C LYS A 15 -11.59 10.84 -12.31
N SER A 16 -11.04 10.15 -13.31
CA SER A 16 -10.99 8.69 -13.35
C SER A 16 -9.76 8.15 -12.62
N LYS A 17 -9.94 7.18 -11.72
CA LYS A 17 -8.86 6.51 -10.98
C LYS A 17 -8.91 5.01 -11.23
N ALA A 18 -7.82 4.46 -11.72
CA ALA A 18 -7.58 3.02 -11.74
C ALA A 18 -6.48 2.66 -10.74
N ARG A 19 -6.66 1.58 -9.98
CA ARG A 19 -5.65 1.07 -9.05
C ARG A 19 -5.46 -0.43 -9.25
N LEU A 20 -4.22 -0.87 -9.43
CA LEU A 20 -3.88 -2.28 -9.29
C LEU A 20 -3.78 -2.59 -7.80
N VAL A 21 -4.57 -3.55 -7.34
CA VAL A 21 -4.67 -3.96 -5.94
C VAL A 21 -4.57 -5.48 -5.92
N ALA A 22 -3.71 -6.01 -5.05
CA ALA A 22 -3.61 -7.43 -4.82
C ALA A 22 -4.84 -7.94 -4.05
N LYS A 23 -5.26 -9.16 -4.35
CA LYS A 23 -6.34 -9.83 -3.63
C LYS A 23 -5.79 -10.47 -2.35
N GLY A 24 -5.42 -9.66 -1.36
CA GLY A 24 -4.81 -10.13 -0.10
C GLY A 24 -5.60 -11.18 0.66
N TYR A 25 -6.93 -11.17 0.52
CA TYR A 25 -7.82 -12.17 1.10
C TYR A 25 -7.62 -13.59 0.51
N ARG A 26 -6.94 -13.71 -0.64
CA ARG A 26 -6.54 -14.99 -1.23
C ARG A 26 -5.14 -15.44 -0.82
N GLN A 27 -4.42 -14.65 -0.01
CA GLN A 27 -3.12 -15.07 0.51
C GLN A 27 -3.33 -16.04 1.69
N GLU A 28 -2.66 -17.18 1.62
CA GLU A 28 -2.65 -18.23 2.65
C GLU A 28 -1.48 -18.04 3.61
N GLU A 29 -1.75 -18.10 4.91
CA GLU A 29 -0.74 -17.96 5.96
C GLU A 29 0.22 -19.15 5.92
N GLY A 30 1.52 -18.89 6.11
CA GLY A 30 2.56 -19.91 6.01
C GLY A 30 2.92 -20.32 4.57
N ILE A 31 2.17 -19.88 3.56
CA ILE A 31 2.49 -20.11 2.14
C ILE A 31 2.86 -18.80 1.45
N ASN A 32 2.04 -17.76 1.61
CA ASN A 32 2.20 -16.48 0.91
C ASN A 32 2.62 -15.32 1.81
N PHE A 33 2.61 -15.53 3.13
CA PHE A 33 3.07 -14.61 4.15
C PHE A 33 3.13 -15.35 5.49
N GLU A 34 4.09 -15.00 6.35
CA GLU A 34 4.21 -15.58 7.69
C GLU A 34 3.50 -14.75 8.77
N GLU A 35 3.47 -13.42 8.62
CA GLU A 35 2.93 -12.51 9.63
C GLU A 35 2.27 -11.29 8.96
N SER A 36 1.23 -10.76 9.61
CA SER A 36 0.64 -9.47 9.24
C SER A 36 1.22 -8.35 10.09
N PHE A 37 1.84 -7.36 9.46
CA PHE A 37 2.47 -6.22 10.13
C PHE A 37 1.66 -4.93 9.90
N ALA A 38 1.50 -4.12 10.95
CA ALA A 38 0.92 -2.80 10.85
C ALA A 38 1.62 -1.85 11.83
N PRO A 39 2.49 -0.93 11.35
CA PRO A 39 3.15 0.04 12.22
C PRO A 39 2.16 1.16 12.53
N VAL A 40 1.50 1.10 13.69
CA VAL A 40 0.63 2.17 14.18
C VAL A 40 1.23 2.76 15.45
N ALA A 41 1.62 4.02 15.37
CA ALA A 41 2.08 4.75 16.56
C ALA A 41 0.93 4.88 17.56
N ARG A 42 1.20 4.58 18.83
CA ARG A 42 0.21 4.74 19.90
C ARG A 42 -0.10 6.22 20.13
N ILE A 43 -1.37 6.55 20.31
CA ILE A 43 -1.80 7.95 20.51
C ILE A 43 -1.13 8.60 21.72
N ASP A 44 -0.90 7.85 22.80
CA ASP A 44 -0.23 8.35 23.99
C ASP A 44 1.24 8.72 23.71
N ALA A 45 1.93 7.92 22.88
CA ALA A 45 3.30 8.22 22.46
C ALA A 45 3.34 9.49 21.61
N ILE A 46 2.38 9.67 20.70
CA ILE A 46 2.25 10.88 19.88
C ILE A 46 2.01 12.11 20.77
N ARG A 47 1.11 12.00 21.77
CA ARG A 47 0.83 13.08 22.71
C ARG A 47 2.06 13.49 23.52
N ILE A 48 2.79 12.51 24.06
CA ILE A 48 4.04 12.75 24.80
C ILE A 48 5.09 13.41 23.90
N PHE A 49 5.23 12.94 22.65
CA PHE A 49 6.14 13.53 21.67
C PHE A 49 5.80 15.01 21.39
N ILE A 50 4.54 15.32 21.11
CA ILE A 50 4.08 16.69 20.85
C ILE A 50 4.27 17.58 22.09
N ALA A 51 3.91 17.10 23.28
CA ALA A 51 4.08 17.86 24.53
C ALA A 51 5.57 18.16 24.82
N SER A 52 6.44 17.19 24.60
CA SER A 52 7.89 17.34 24.73
C SER A 52 8.44 18.37 23.74
N ALA A 53 8.06 18.29 22.47
CA ALA A 53 8.47 19.25 21.45
C ALA A 53 8.00 20.68 21.80
N ALA A 54 6.75 20.84 22.24
CA ALA A 54 6.20 22.12 22.67
C ALA A 54 6.97 22.70 23.87
N SER A 55 7.27 21.88 24.90
CA SER A 55 8.01 22.35 26.08
C SER A 55 9.44 22.79 25.78
N LYS A 56 10.06 22.25 24.72
CA LYS A 56 11.43 22.53 24.31
C LYS A 56 11.53 23.51 23.14
N ASN A 57 10.41 24.10 22.71
CA ASN A 57 10.32 24.97 21.54
C ASN A 57 10.92 24.33 20.26
N ILE A 58 10.69 23.02 20.08
CA ILE A 58 11.15 22.26 18.91
C ILE A 58 10.06 22.31 17.83
N THR A 59 10.44 22.63 16.61
CA THR A 59 9.54 22.59 15.45
C THR A 59 9.37 21.14 14.96
N ILE A 60 8.13 20.70 14.80
CA ILE A 60 7.78 19.39 14.23
C ILE A 60 7.51 19.54 12.73
N TYR A 61 8.05 18.63 11.94
CA TYR A 61 7.75 18.50 10.51
C TYR A 61 6.94 17.22 10.26
N GLN A 62 5.94 17.30 9.40
CA GLN A 62 5.14 16.15 8.97
C GLN A 62 5.27 15.96 7.46
N MET A 63 5.38 14.70 7.03
CA MET A 63 5.37 14.32 5.63
C MET A 63 4.27 13.28 5.38
N ASP A 64 3.42 13.53 4.39
CA ASP A 64 2.50 12.53 3.84
C ASP A 64 3.06 12.00 2.51
N VAL A 65 3.45 10.72 2.52
CA VAL A 65 4.08 10.09 1.37
C VAL A 65 2.99 9.48 0.48
N LYS A 66 2.91 9.94 -0.77
CA LYS A 66 1.97 9.36 -1.74
C LYS A 66 2.43 7.96 -2.16
N THR A 67 1.45 7.06 -2.31
CA THR A 67 1.67 5.69 -2.81
C THR A 67 2.78 4.93 -2.09
N THR A 68 2.85 5.06 -0.76
CA THR A 68 3.90 4.48 0.10
C THR A 68 4.26 3.04 -0.23
N PHE A 69 3.26 2.17 -0.37
CA PHE A 69 3.49 0.75 -0.65
C PHE A 69 4.21 0.50 -1.96
N LEU A 70 4.00 1.33 -3.00
CA LEU A 70 4.70 1.17 -4.28
C LEU A 70 6.21 1.46 -4.19
N ASN A 71 6.65 2.13 -3.12
CA ASN A 71 8.06 2.36 -2.84
C ASN A 71 8.69 1.21 -2.05
N GLY A 72 7.87 0.43 -1.32
CA GLY A 72 8.33 -0.69 -0.50
C GLY A 72 8.85 -1.85 -1.33
N GLU A 73 10.02 -2.36 -0.96
CA GLU A 73 10.62 -3.54 -1.60
C GLU A 73 10.07 -4.84 -1.01
N LEU A 74 9.66 -5.76 -1.88
CA LEU A 74 9.24 -7.08 -1.46
C LEU A 74 10.47 -7.97 -1.31
N LYS A 75 10.67 -8.52 -0.11
CA LYS A 75 11.72 -9.52 0.15
C LYS A 75 11.36 -10.90 -0.42
N GLU A 76 10.06 -11.18 -0.51
CA GLU A 76 9.53 -12.45 -1.01
C GLU A 76 9.04 -12.33 -2.46
N GLU A 77 9.02 -13.45 -3.18
CA GLU A 77 8.45 -13.47 -4.53
C GLU A 77 6.92 -13.55 -4.47
N VAL A 78 6.26 -12.49 -4.92
CA VAL A 78 4.80 -12.43 -5.00
C VAL A 78 4.36 -12.38 -6.44
N TYR A 79 3.40 -13.24 -6.78
CA TYR A 79 2.77 -13.29 -8.10
C TYR A 79 1.30 -12.85 -8.00
N VAL A 80 0.82 -12.15 -9.02
CA VAL A 80 -0.59 -11.78 -9.16
C VAL A 80 -1.13 -12.23 -10.51
N SER A 81 -2.38 -12.65 -10.53
CA SER A 81 -3.10 -12.93 -11.77
C SER A 81 -3.12 -11.71 -12.68
N GLN A 82 -3.11 -11.93 -13.99
CA GLN A 82 -3.29 -10.85 -14.96
C GLN A 82 -4.59 -10.07 -14.67
N PRO A 83 -4.57 -8.73 -14.78
CA PRO A 83 -5.76 -7.94 -14.58
C PRO A 83 -6.79 -8.27 -15.66
N GLU A 84 -8.06 -8.38 -15.26
CA GLU A 84 -9.16 -8.54 -16.19
C GLU A 84 -9.17 -7.41 -17.23
N GLY A 85 -9.32 -7.76 -18.50
CA GLY A 85 -9.20 -6.83 -19.63
C GLY A 85 -7.77 -6.51 -20.09
N PHE A 86 -6.75 -7.05 -19.42
CA PHE A 86 -5.32 -6.86 -19.74
C PHE A 86 -4.57 -8.21 -19.84
N VAL A 87 -5.28 -9.30 -20.15
CA VAL A 87 -4.70 -10.63 -20.32
C VAL A 87 -3.94 -10.69 -21.65
N ASP A 88 -2.70 -11.19 -21.62
CA ASP A 88 -1.89 -11.42 -22.81
C ASP A 88 -2.51 -12.54 -23.67
N PRO A 89 -2.89 -12.27 -24.94
CA PRO A 89 -3.48 -13.28 -25.82
C PRO A 89 -2.55 -14.46 -26.11
N ASN A 90 -1.24 -14.24 -26.14
CA ASN A 90 -0.23 -15.28 -26.41
C ASN A 90 0.07 -16.10 -25.15
N HIS A 91 -0.13 -15.52 -23.97
CA HIS A 91 0.18 -16.12 -22.69
C HIS A 91 -0.96 -15.94 -21.66
N PRO A 92 -2.15 -16.51 -21.92
CA PRO A 92 -3.33 -16.23 -21.11
C PRO A 92 -3.25 -16.77 -19.67
N THR A 93 -2.40 -17.77 -19.43
CA THR A 93 -2.20 -18.41 -18.12
C THR A 93 -1.05 -17.83 -17.31
N HIS A 94 -0.29 -16.89 -17.86
CA HIS A 94 0.80 -16.27 -17.12
C HIS A 94 0.30 -15.42 -15.96
N VAL A 95 1.20 -15.20 -15.01
CA VAL A 95 1.02 -14.34 -13.84
C VAL A 95 2.12 -13.29 -13.82
N TYR A 96 1.85 -12.15 -13.19
CA TYR A 96 2.84 -11.08 -13.06
C TYR A 96 3.58 -11.21 -11.73
N ARG A 97 4.91 -11.24 -11.80
CA ARG A 97 5.75 -11.11 -10.61
C ARG A 97 5.83 -9.65 -10.18
N LEU A 98 5.52 -9.38 -8.92
CA LEU A 98 5.61 -8.05 -8.34
C LEU A 98 7.06 -7.71 -8.00
N LYS A 99 7.52 -6.53 -8.42
CA LYS A 99 8.85 -6.00 -8.04
C LYS A 99 8.79 -5.10 -6.80
N LYS A 100 7.62 -4.54 -6.51
CA LYS A 100 7.37 -3.62 -5.40
C LYS A 100 6.06 -4.01 -4.72
N ALA A 101 5.89 -3.61 -3.48
CA ALA A 101 4.68 -3.93 -2.73
C ALA A 101 3.46 -3.23 -3.35
N LEU A 102 2.33 -3.95 -3.37
CA LEU A 102 1.05 -3.43 -3.83
C LEU A 102 0.07 -3.28 -2.66
N TYR A 103 -0.88 -2.37 -2.82
CA TYR A 103 -2.05 -2.33 -1.93
C TYR A 103 -2.74 -3.68 -1.89
N GLY A 104 -3.20 -4.07 -0.71
CA GLY A 104 -3.90 -5.32 -0.48
C GLY A 104 -2.97 -6.50 -0.19
N LEU A 105 -1.64 -6.38 -0.33
CA LEU A 105 -0.74 -7.40 0.21
C LEU A 105 -0.62 -7.28 1.73
N LYS A 106 -0.65 -8.41 2.44
CA LYS A 106 -0.51 -8.44 3.91
C LYS A 106 0.86 -7.97 4.40
N GLN A 107 1.90 -8.18 3.60
CA GLN A 107 3.29 -7.75 3.85
C GLN A 107 3.59 -6.32 3.41
N ALA A 108 2.72 -5.65 2.65
CA ALA A 108 3.01 -4.31 2.11
C ALA A 108 3.35 -3.26 3.18
N PRO A 109 2.69 -3.22 4.34
CA PRO A 109 3.07 -2.29 5.41
C PRO A 109 4.47 -2.56 5.97
N ARG A 110 4.87 -3.84 6.07
CA ARG A 110 6.22 -4.22 6.52
C ARG A 110 7.27 -3.80 5.52
N ALA A 111 7.05 -4.13 4.24
CA ALA A 111 7.94 -3.73 3.14
C ALA A 111 8.19 -2.22 3.13
N TRP A 112 7.15 -1.43 3.38
CA TRP A 112 7.28 0.02 3.50
C TRP A 112 8.07 0.44 4.75
N ASN A 113 7.78 -0.14 5.92
CA ASN A 113 8.49 0.18 7.16
C ASN A 113 9.99 -0.15 7.07
N ASP A 114 10.32 -1.30 6.49
CA ASP A 114 11.71 -1.73 6.26
C ASP A 114 12.44 -0.80 5.26
N THR A 115 11.72 -0.12 4.36
CA THR A 115 12.31 0.86 3.43
C THR A 115 12.59 2.20 4.10
N LEU A 116 11.84 2.53 5.16
CA LEU A 116 12.02 3.76 5.93
C LEU A 116 13.07 3.63 7.05
N SER A 117 13.38 2.40 7.46
CA SER A 117 14.28 2.09 8.58
C SER A 117 15.72 1.94 8.08
#